data_AF-A0A955A975-F1
#
_entry.id   AF-A0A955A975-F1
#
_cell.length_a   1.000
_cell.length_b   1.000
_cell.length_c   1.000
_cell.angle_alpha   90.00
_cell.angle_beta   90.00
_cell.angle_gamma   90.00
#
_symmetry.space_group_name_H-M   'P 1'
#
loop_
_entity.id
_entity.type
_entity.pdbx_description
1 polymer ?
#
loop_
_entity_poly.entity_id
_entity_poly.type
_entity_poly.pdbx_seq_one_letter_code
_entity_poly.pdbx_strand_id
1 'polypeptide(L)'
;MSDPFGQAADADRYDIDFAVPQVHRLRFTRDCFGVDFAVLRELLQPSSHGMARVQVWLDQGLVDWDATLPKRITGHLADSSGIELAGDVQMLPGGESVKNDPAYVEQILQAFHRQNL
;
A
#
# COMPACT_ATOMS: atom_id res chain seq x y z
N MET A 1 -30.45 -40.98 -12.35
CA MET A 1 -30.23 -39.59 -11.89
C MET A 1 -28.92 -39.62 -11.16
N SER A 2 -27.86 -39.12 -11.79
CA SER A 2 -26.48 -39.24 -11.32
C SER A 2 -26.18 -38.05 -10.41
N ASP A 3 -25.66 -38.35 -9.22
CA ASP A 3 -25.17 -37.38 -8.26
C ASP A 3 -23.97 -36.60 -8.87
N PRO A 4 -24.07 -35.28 -9.08
CA PRO A 4 -23.00 -34.51 -9.69
C PRO A 4 -21.72 -34.42 -8.84
N PHE A 5 -21.76 -34.86 -7.58
CA PHE A 5 -20.63 -34.76 -6.64
C PHE A 5 -20.23 -36.08 -6.03
N GLY A 6 -20.35 -37.17 -6.79
CA GLY A 6 -20.07 -38.53 -6.34
C GLY A 6 -18.81 -38.69 -5.48
N GLN A 7 -19.01 -38.71 -4.17
CA GLN A 7 -18.20 -39.44 -3.20
C GLN A 7 -18.99 -39.54 -1.89
N ALA A 8 -19.06 -40.74 -1.32
CA ALA A 8 -19.76 -40.98 -0.06
C ALA A 8 -19.13 -40.11 1.04
N ALA A 9 -19.92 -39.18 1.57
CA ALA A 9 -19.53 -38.26 2.64
C ALA A 9 -19.25 -39.04 3.94
N ASP A 10 -18.04 -38.90 4.46
CA ASP A 10 -17.81 -39.00 5.90
C ASP A 10 -18.43 -37.73 6.52
N ALA A 11 -19.53 -37.89 7.26
CA ALA A 11 -20.47 -36.81 7.56
C ALA A 11 -19.91 -35.64 8.41
N ASP A 12 -18.65 -35.74 8.86
CA ASP A 12 -17.98 -34.76 9.73
C ASP A 12 -16.73 -34.11 9.10
N ARG A 13 -16.45 -34.30 7.79
CA ARG A 13 -15.24 -33.73 7.16
C ARG A 13 -15.55 -33.07 5.82
N TYR A 14 -15.14 -31.80 5.68
CA TYR A 14 -15.16 -31.04 4.44
C TYR A 14 -13.77 -30.49 4.16
N ASP A 15 -13.18 -30.90 3.03
CA ASP A 15 -11.99 -30.26 2.49
C ASP A 15 -12.42 -29.13 1.54
N ILE A 16 -11.90 -27.92 1.76
CA ILE A 16 -12.12 -26.76 0.88
C ILE A 16 -10.78 -26.34 0.31
N ASP A 17 -10.58 -26.64 -0.97
CA ASP A 17 -9.46 -26.11 -1.73
C ASP A 17 -9.64 -24.61 -1.95
N PHE A 18 -8.70 -23.82 -1.45
CA PHE A 18 -8.72 -22.36 -1.57
C PHE A 18 -7.42 -21.86 -2.20
N ALA A 19 -7.54 -21.18 -3.33
CA ALA A 19 -6.44 -20.52 -4.00
C ALA A 19 -6.88 -19.13 -4.49
N VAL A 20 -6.14 -18.10 -4.12
CA VAL A 20 -6.37 -16.74 -4.64
C VAL A 20 -5.22 -16.37 -5.56
N PRO A 21 -5.45 -16.22 -6.88
CA PRO A 21 -4.40 -15.73 -7.77
C PRO A 21 -4.05 -14.28 -7.39
N GLN A 22 -2.78 -14.03 -7.09
CA GLN A 22 -2.25 -12.72 -6.71
C GLN A 22 -1.16 -12.31 -7.69
N VAL A 23 -1.14 -11.04 -8.09
CA VAL A 23 -0.10 -10.48 -8.97
C VAL A 23 0.77 -9.51 -8.17
N HIS A 24 2.01 -9.90 -7.91
CA HIS A 24 3.01 -9.00 -7.34
C HIS A 24 3.74 -8.24 -8.45
N ARG A 25 3.45 -6.94 -8.60
CA ARG A 25 4.05 -6.09 -9.63
C ARG A 25 5.39 -5.52 -9.15
N LEU A 26 6.50 -6.07 -9.64
CA LEU A 26 7.84 -5.51 -9.42
C LEU A 26 8.23 -4.57 -10.58
N ARG A 27 8.73 -3.38 -10.25
CA ARG A 27 9.24 -2.39 -11.21
C ARG A 27 10.57 -1.83 -10.69
N PHE A 28 11.55 -1.67 -11.58
CA PHE A 28 12.85 -1.10 -11.24
C PHE A 28 12.91 0.34 -11.75
N THR A 29 13.41 1.25 -10.91
CA THR A 29 13.63 2.65 -11.24
C THR A 29 15.02 3.06 -10.77
N ARG A 30 15.56 4.13 -11.35
CA ARG A 30 16.77 4.79 -10.84
C ARG A 30 16.39 5.98 -9.95
N ASP A 31 15.28 6.65 -10.26
CA ASP A 31 14.78 7.80 -9.51
C ASP A 31 13.25 7.86 -9.49
N CYS A 32 12.65 7.05 -8.61
CA CYS A 32 11.20 6.87 -8.46
C CYS A 32 10.43 8.17 -8.16
N PHE A 33 11.05 9.13 -7.47
CA PHE A 33 10.44 10.43 -7.14
C PHE A 33 11.09 11.57 -7.92
N GLY A 34 11.55 11.27 -9.14
CA GLY A 34 12.04 12.25 -10.11
C GLY A 34 11.66 11.82 -11.51
N VAL A 35 12.64 11.58 -12.37
CA VAL A 35 12.39 11.33 -13.80
C VAL A 35 11.56 10.05 -14.07
N ASP A 36 11.62 9.07 -13.17
CA ASP A 36 10.91 7.79 -13.34
C ASP A 36 9.53 7.77 -12.65
N PHE A 37 9.03 8.91 -12.15
CA PHE A 37 7.78 8.96 -11.36
C PHE A 37 6.55 8.41 -12.09
N ALA A 38 6.52 8.48 -13.42
CA ALA A 38 5.46 7.89 -14.23
C ALA A 38 5.26 6.39 -13.93
N VAL A 39 6.33 5.65 -13.62
CA VAL A 39 6.28 4.22 -13.28
C VAL A 39 5.50 3.98 -11.98
N LEU A 40 5.72 4.80 -10.94
CA LEU A 40 4.96 4.72 -9.69
C LEU A 40 3.50 5.12 -9.91
N ARG A 41 3.27 6.20 -10.67
CA ARG A 41 1.94 6.73 -10.97
C ARG A 41 1.02 5.68 -11.59
N GLU A 42 1.52 4.85 -12.50
CA GLU A 42 0.75 3.77 -13.14
C GLU A 42 0.29 2.68 -12.17
N LEU A 43 0.96 2.54 -11.02
CA LEU A 43 0.62 1.55 -9.99
C LEU A 43 -0.45 2.06 -9.03
N LEU A 44 -0.56 3.38 -8.85
CA LEU A 44 -1.51 4.06 -7.98
C LEU A 44 -2.88 4.15 -8.67
N GLN A 45 -3.63 3.04 -8.59
CA GLN A 45 -4.95 2.92 -9.18
C GLN A 45 -6.04 3.13 -8.11
N PRO A 46 -7.13 3.82 -8.43
CA PRO A 46 -8.24 3.97 -7.51
C PRO A 46 -8.92 2.61 -7.28
N SER A 47 -9.31 2.33 -6.05
CA SER A 47 -10.05 1.11 -5.66
C SER A 47 -11.53 1.16 -6.08
N SER A 48 -12.06 2.35 -6.36
CA SER A 48 -13.44 2.60 -6.80
C SER A 48 -13.51 3.73 -7.83
N HIS A 49 -14.71 4.24 -8.13
CA HIS A 49 -14.84 5.51 -8.85
C HIS A 49 -14.18 6.65 -8.05
N GLY A 50 -13.35 7.46 -8.73
CA GLY A 50 -12.71 8.63 -8.13
C GLY A 50 -11.19 8.64 -8.32
N MET A 51 -10.54 9.45 -7.49
CA MET A 51 -9.08 9.61 -7.46
C MET A 51 -8.45 8.52 -6.59
N ALA A 52 -7.23 8.11 -6.92
CA ALA A 52 -6.44 7.25 -6.05
C ALA A 52 -6.00 8.06 -4.83
N ARG A 53 -6.55 7.75 -3.66
CA ARG A 53 -6.15 8.37 -2.39
C ARG A 53 -4.87 7.72 -1.89
N VAL A 54 -3.85 8.54 -1.60
CA VAL A 54 -2.52 8.07 -1.24
C VAL A 54 -2.08 8.75 0.04
N GLN A 55 -1.68 7.96 1.05
CA GLN A 55 -0.97 8.48 2.21
C GLN A 55 0.49 8.01 2.15
N VAL A 56 1.41 8.92 2.46
CA VAL A 56 2.85 8.66 2.37
C VAL A 56 3.44 8.59 3.77
N TRP A 57 4.17 7.51 4.02
CA TRP A 57 4.96 7.29 5.22
C TRP A 57 6.42 7.14 4.83
N LEU A 58 7.31 7.89 5.47
CA LEU A 58 8.75 7.82 5.21
C LEU A 58 9.50 7.37 6.46
N ASP A 59 10.52 6.56 6.22
CA ASP A 59 11.56 6.29 7.21
C ASP A 59 12.39 7.57 7.42
N GLN A 60 12.59 7.95 8.68
CA GLN A 60 13.36 9.13 9.05
C GLN A 60 14.78 9.13 8.46
N GLY A 61 15.43 7.96 8.36
CA GLY A 61 16.78 7.84 7.79
C GLY A 61 16.85 8.23 6.32
N LEU A 62 15.75 8.14 5.56
CA LEU A 62 15.70 8.63 4.18
C LEU A 62 15.68 10.17 4.13
N VAL A 63 14.98 10.80 5.06
CA VAL A 63 14.92 12.27 5.17
C VAL A 63 16.23 12.83 5.72
N ASP A 64 16.85 12.12 6.64
CA ASP A 64 18.17 12.47 7.17
C ASP A 64 19.25 12.43 6.06
N TRP A 65 19.09 11.54 5.08
CA TRP A 65 19.96 11.45 3.90
C TRP A 65 19.60 12.46 2.80
N ASP A 66 18.32 12.62 2.46
CA ASP A 66 17.81 13.60 1.49
C ASP A 66 16.63 14.38 2.09
N ALA A 67 16.95 15.54 2.67
CA ALA A 67 15.95 16.44 3.25
C ALA A 67 14.97 17.03 2.21
N THR A 68 15.26 16.91 0.91
CA THR A 68 14.35 17.39 -0.15
C THR A 68 13.29 16.37 -0.53
N LEU A 69 13.46 15.10 -0.14
CA LEU A 69 12.59 13.99 -0.51
C LEU A 69 11.10 14.24 -0.19
N PRO A 70 10.71 14.72 1.01
CA PRO A 70 9.28 14.97 1.30
C PRO A 70 8.66 15.98 0.34
N LYS A 71 9.41 17.04 -0.03
CA LYS A 71 8.94 18.06 -0.96
C LYS A 71 8.79 17.51 -2.38
N ARG A 72 9.76 16.70 -2.83
CA ARG A 72 9.71 16.05 -4.14
C ARG A 72 8.50 15.12 -4.26
N ILE A 73 8.26 14.29 -3.26
CA ILE A 73 7.10 13.39 -3.22
C ILE A 73 5.80 14.19 -3.29
N THR A 74 5.67 15.20 -2.43
CA THR A 74 4.46 16.05 -2.37
C THR A 74 4.22 16.74 -3.71
N GLY A 75 5.26 17.31 -4.33
CA GLY A 75 5.16 17.97 -5.64
C GLY A 75 4.71 17.01 -6.74
N HIS A 76 5.35 15.85 -6.87
CA HIS A 76 4.99 14.88 -7.89
C HIS A 76 3.56 14.34 -7.73
N LEU A 77 3.11 14.10 -6.49
CA LEU A 77 1.74 13.65 -6.23
C LEU A 77 0.71 14.76 -6.48
N ALA A 78 1.02 16.01 -6.11
CA ALA A 78 0.14 17.16 -6.36
C ALA A 78 -0.02 17.48 -7.86
N ASP A 79 1.05 17.31 -8.64
CA ASP A 79 1.02 17.54 -10.09
C ASP A 79 0.34 16.39 -10.88
N SER A 80 0.02 15.29 -10.21
CA SER A 80 -0.53 14.09 -10.85
C SER A 80 -2.05 14.10 -10.90
N SER A 81 -2.59 14.11 -12.12
CA SER A 81 -4.02 13.93 -12.31
C SER A 81 -4.51 12.56 -11.83
N GLY A 82 -5.67 12.54 -11.18
CA GLY A 82 -6.29 11.32 -10.68
C GLY A 82 -5.71 10.77 -9.37
N ILE A 83 -4.81 11.51 -8.71
CA ILE A 83 -4.23 11.14 -7.41
C ILE A 83 -4.54 12.23 -6.38
N GLU A 84 -4.97 11.83 -5.19
CA GLU A 84 -5.21 12.71 -4.05
C GLU A 84 -4.26 12.34 -2.92
N LEU A 85 -3.41 13.28 -2.50
CA LEU A 85 -2.56 13.10 -1.32
C LEU A 85 -3.40 13.28 -0.04
N ALA A 86 -3.62 12.18 0.67
CA ALA A 86 -4.46 12.08 1.85
C ALA A 86 -3.69 12.51 3.11
N GLY A 87 -3.53 13.82 3.26
CA GLY A 87 -2.82 14.47 4.38
C GLY A 87 -1.31 14.62 4.14
N ASP A 88 -0.61 15.19 5.11
CA ASP A 88 0.83 15.44 5.02
C ASP A 88 1.64 14.15 5.06
N VAL A 89 2.84 14.18 4.46
CA VAL A 89 3.82 13.10 4.54
C VAL A 89 4.20 12.83 6.00
N GLN A 90 3.97 11.62 6.48
CA GLN A 90 4.21 11.21 7.87
C GLN A 90 5.59 10.55 8.02
N MET A 91 6.34 10.92 9.06
CA MET A 91 7.64 10.30 9.36
C MET A 91 7.47 9.18 10.39
N LEU A 92 8.18 8.08 10.18
CA LEU A 92 8.37 7.02 11.17
C LEU A 92 9.86 6.93 11.51
N PRO A 93 10.20 6.66 12.78
CA PRO A 93 11.57 6.31 13.10
C PRO A 93 11.93 5.01 12.35
N GLY A 94 13.12 4.98 11.78
CA GLY A 94 13.64 3.79 11.12
C GLY A 94 14.18 2.75 12.11
N GLY A 95 14.58 1.61 11.57
CA GLY A 95 15.27 0.55 12.32
C GLY A 95 14.36 -0.44 13.04
N GLU A 96 14.92 -1.16 14.01
CA GLU A 96 14.19 -2.22 14.72
C GLU A 96 13.23 -1.71 15.80
N SER A 97 13.40 -0.47 16.28
CA SER A 97 12.53 0.11 17.30
C SER A 97 11.08 0.21 16.84
N VAL A 98 10.84 0.60 15.58
CA VAL A 98 9.48 0.75 15.03
C VAL A 98 8.74 -0.59 14.90
N LYS A 99 9.47 -1.70 14.77
CA LYS A 99 8.88 -3.04 14.64
C LYS A 99 8.43 -3.64 15.96
N ASN A 100 9.04 -3.19 17.07
CA ASN A 100 8.81 -3.76 18.39
C ASN A 100 7.83 -2.95 19.24
N ASP A 101 7.34 -1.83 18.72
CA ASP A 101 6.38 -0.97 19.40
C ASP A 101 5.02 -0.95 18.66
N PRO A 102 3.99 -1.63 19.20
CA PRO A 102 2.65 -1.63 18.63
C PRO A 102 2.02 -0.24 18.48
N ALA A 103 2.49 0.77 19.23
CA ALA A 103 1.96 2.12 19.15
C ALA A 103 2.11 2.73 17.74
N TYR A 104 3.15 2.36 16.99
CA TYR A 104 3.31 2.82 15.61
C TYR A 104 2.25 2.23 14.67
N VAL A 105 1.86 0.97 14.88
CA VAL A 105 0.78 0.35 14.12
C VAL A 105 -0.54 1.05 14.43
N GLU A 106 -0.83 1.29 15.71
CA GLU A 106 -2.03 2.03 16.13
C GLU A 106 -2.07 3.44 15.54
N GLN A 107 -0.93 4.15 15.53
CA GLN A 107 -0.80 5.47 14.91
C GLN A 107 -1.13 5.42 13.42
N ILE A 108 -0.60 4.44 12.68
CA ILE A 108 -0.85 4.27 11.25
C ILE A 108 -2.34 3.99 10.99
N LEU A 109 -2.94 3.09 11.76
CA LEU A 109 -4.36 2.75 11.62
C LEU A 109 -5.26 3.96 11.94
N GLN A 110 -4.94 4.73 12.98
CA GLN A 110 -5.66 5.97 13.30
C GLN A 110 -5.53 7.01 12.18
N ALA A 111 -4.36 7.09 11.54
CA ALA A 111 -4.14 8.00 10.42
C ALA A 111 -4.89 7.55 9.15
N PHE A 112 -4.96 6.25 8.86
CA PHE A 112 -5.83 5.71 7.79
C PHE A 112 -7.29 6.07 8.05
N HIS A 113 -7.78 5.80 9.27
CA HIS A 113 -9.16 6.10 9.64
C HIS A 113 -9.46 7.61 9.52
N ARG A 114 -8.58 8.47 10.03
CA ARG A 114 -8.74 9.95 9.97
C ARG A 114 -8.82 10.46 8.53
N GLN A 115 -8.10 9.83 7.62
CA GLN A 115 -8.05 10.20 6.20
C GLN A 115 -9.03 9.40 5.33
N ASN A 116 -9.88 8.55 5.94
CA ASN A 116 -10.85 7.72 5.26
C ASN A 116 -10.23 6.89 4.11
N LEU A 117 -9.15 6.18 4.44
CA LEU A 117 -8.45 5.21 3.58
C LEU A 117 -8.87 3.77 3.86
#